data_AF-A0A7C5B360-F1
#
_entry.id   AF-A0A7C5B360-F1
#
_cell.length_a   1.000
_cell.length_b   1.000
_cell.length_c   1.000
_cell.angle_alpha   90.00
_cell.angle_beta   90.00
_cell.angle_gamma   90.00
#
_symmetry.space_group_name_H-M   'P 1'
#
loop_
_entity.id
_entity.type
_entity.pdbx_description
1 polymer ?
#
loop_
_entity_poly.entity_id
_entity_poly.type
_entity_poly.pdbx_seq_one_letter_code
_entity_poly.pdbx_strand_id
1 'polypeptide(L)'
;MEGFKEYVSTLEGRRFLFRGQSRPSRLRTSFHRAGRADLSRFLLEDIPMLHKHLSARTKHLFRLDIPDENGAFFNLVQHHGYPTPLLDWTYSPYVAAFFAYRKAQNDRCNSSVSEAKVRIFVFDQALWKQSYRQVHQLLIPGPHVSVGEFITIENERMIPQQAASTVTNIDDKKLISHQRKLN
;
A
#
# COMPACT_ATOMS: atom_id res chain seq x y z
N MET A 1 -22.16 -8.49 8.73
CA MET A 1 -21.11 -7.85 9.56
C MET A 1 -20.68 -8.72 10.73
N GLU A 2 -21.58 -9.52 11.33
CA GLU A 2 -21.28 -10.35 12.51
C GLU A 2 -20.16 -11.38 12.26
N GLY A 3 -20.23 -12.16 11.19
CA GLY A 3 -19.16 -13.11 10.83
C GLY A 3 -17.81 -12.45 10.49
N PHE A 4 -17.79 -11.20 10.02
CA PHE A 4 -16.53 -10.47 9.83
C PHE A 4 -15.88 -10.11 11.17
N LYS A 5 -16.68 -9.64 12.13
CA LYS A 5 -16.20 -9.30 13.48
C LYS A 5 -15.65 -10.53 14.20
N GLU A 6 -16.39 -11.63 14.15
CA GLU A 6 -15.96 -12.91 14.70
C GLU A 6 -14.64 -13.38 14.06
N TYR A 7 -14.55 -13.37 12.72
CA TYR A 7 -13.32 -13.73 12.03
C TYR A 7 -12.13 -12.87 12.47
N VAL A 8 -12.26 -11.53 12.47
CA VAL A 8 -11.12 -10.66 12.83
C VAL A 8 -10.73 -10.77 14.30
N SER A 9 -11.66 -11.15 15.20
CA SER A 9 -11.33 -11.42 16.60
C SER A 9 -10.46 -12.66 16.81
N THR A 10 -10.44 -13.58 15.85
CA THR A 10 -9.54 -14.75 15.89
C THR A 10 -8.12 -14.46 15.42
N LEU A 11 -7.88 -13.28 14.82
CA LEU A 11 -6.59 -12.93 14.25
C LEU A 11 -5.68 -12.27 15.29
N GLU A 12 -4.42 -12.70 15.29
CA GLU A 12 -3.38 -12.11 16.13
C GLU A 12 -3.09 -10.65 15.73
N GLY A 13 -3.01 -9.76 16.74
CA GLY A 13 -2.73 -8.34 16.54
C GLY A 13 -1.38 -8.10 15.86
N ARG A 14 -1.34 -7.15 14.92
CA ARG A 14 -0.16 -6.75 14.11
C ARG A 14 0.48 -7.84 13.23
N ARG A 15 0.10 -9.11 13.35
CA ARG A 15 0.53 -10.18 12.44
C ARG A 15 -0.03 -10.01 11.03
N PHE A 16 -1.25 -9.51 10.93
CA PHE A 16 -1.96 -9.38 9.65
C PHE A 16 -2.07 -7.91 9.21
N LEU A 17 -1.96 -7.72 7.91
CA LEU A 17 -2.22 -6.48 7.21
C LEU A 17 -3.51 -6.59 6.39
N PHE A 18 -4.28 -5.51 6.36
CA PHE A 18 -5.57 -5.46 5.71
C PHE A 18 -5.61 -4.41 4.60
N ARG A 19 -6.33 -4.70 3.51
CA ARG A 19 -6.59 -3.71 2.46
C ARG A 19 -8.01 -3.85 1.90
N GLY A 20 -8.76 -2.75 1.97
CA GLY A 20 -10.11 -2.65 1.41
C GLY A 20 -10.12 -2.34 -0.08
N GLN A 21 -11.02 -2.98 -0.84
CA GLN A 21 -11.33 -2.64 -2.24
C GLN A 21 -12.83 -2.61 -2.48
N SER A 22 -13.31 -1.56 -3.18
CA SER A 22 -14.71 -1.42 -3.59
C SER A 22 -15.07 -2.24 -4.83
N ARG A 23 -14.07 -2.63 -5.64
CA ARG A 23 -14.24 -3.31 -6.91
C ARG A 23 -13.47 -4.62 -6.93
N PRO A 24 -13.88 -5.59 -7.77
CA PRO A 24 -13.20 -6.86 -7.91
C PRO A 24 -11.89 -6.76 -8.73
N SER A 25 -11.07 -5.74 -8.48
CA SER A 25 -9.80 -5.49 -9.18
C SER A 25 -8.63 -6.31 -8.61
N ARG A 26 -7.57 -6.43 -9.41
CA ARG A 26 -6.29 -7.00 -8.97
C ARG A 26 -5.59 -6.05 -8.00
N LEU A 27 -4.80 -6.60 -7.08
CA LEU A 27 -3.85 -5.79 -6.29
C LEU A 27 -2.70 -5.35 -7.20
N ARG A 28 -2.61 -4.04 -7.42
CA ARG A 28 -1.56 -3.39 -8.21
C ARG A 28 -1.19 -2.08 -7.51
N THR A 29 0.09 -1.71 -7.52
CA THR A 29 0.58 -0.41 -7.02
C THR A 29 0.00 0.74 -7.87
N SER A 30 0.05 1.98 -7.39
CA SER A 30 -0.35 3.13 -8.23
C SER A 30 0.58 3.28 -9.44
N PHE A 31 1.86 2.95 -9.28
CA PHE A 31 2.85 2.94 -10.36
C PHE A 31 2.44 2.05 -11.54
N HIS A 32 2.13 0.77 -11.29
CA HIS A 32 1.73 -0.15 -12.36
C HIS A 32 0.36 0.22 -12.96
N ARG A 33 -0.58 0.72 -12.15
CA ARG A 33 -1.88 1.20 -12.65
C ARG A 33 -1.75 2.41 -13.58
N ALA A 34 -0.72 3.23 -13.40
CA ALA A 34 -0.40 4.35 -14.28
C ALA A 34 0.34 3.94 -15.56
N GLY A 35 0.50 2.63 -15.82
CA GLY A 35 1.21 2.12 -17.00
C GLY A 35 2.74 2.20 -16.90
N ARG A 36 3.28 2.45 -15.69
CA ARG A 36 4.73 2.51 -15.46
C ARG A 36 5.26 1.13 -15.12
N ALA A 37 6.41 0.76 -15.68
CA ALA A 37 7.12 -0.48 -15.39
C ALA A 37 8.64 -0.28 -15.23
N ASP A 38 9.18 0.81 -15.75
CA ASP A 38 10.62 1.13 -15.66
C ASP A 38 10.97 1.70 -14.28
N LEU A 39 11.36 0.82 -13.37
CA LEU A 39 11.82 1.20 -12.03
C LEU A 39 13.17 1.90 -12.05
N SER A 40 14.02 1.63 -13.04
CA SER A 40 15.32 2.28 -13.16
C SER A 40 15.14 3.75 -13.46
N ARG A 41 14.34 4.08 -14.48
CA ARG A 41 13.96 5.46 -14.78
C ARG A 41 13.27 6.12 -13.60
N PHE A 42 12.34 5.42 -12.94
CA PHE A 42 11.65 5.94 -11.76
C PHE A 42 12.63 6.39 -10.67
N LEU A 43 13.65 5.59 -10.38
CA LEU A 43 14.57 5.86 -9.28
C LEU A 43 15.73 6.79 -9.65
N LEU A 44 16.20 6.71 -10.90
CA LEU A 44 17.37 7.47 -11.35
C LEU A 44 17.00 8.83 -11.93
N GLU A 45 15.77 9.01 -12.42
CA GLU A 45 15.32 10.27 -13.03
C GLU A 45 14.16 10.88 -12.24
N ASP A 46 13.06 10.14 -12.09
CA ASP A 46 11.80 10.71 -11.61
C ASP A 46 11.87 11.10 -10.13
N ILE A 47 12.44 10.24 -9.27
CA ILE A 47 12.58 10.50 -7.84
C ILE A 47 13.55 11.65 -7.53
N PRO A 48 14.75 11.73 -8.10
CA PRO A 48 15.64 12.87 -7.92
C PRO A 48 15.00 14.19 -8.38
N MET A 49 14.31 14.19 -9.51
CA MET A 49 13.59 15.38 -9.99
C MET A 49 12.48 15.78 -9.03
N LEU A 50 11.67 14.82 -8.56
CA LEU A 50 10.58 15.08 -7.62
C LEU A 50 11.11 15.60 -6.27
N HIS A 51 12.18 14.99 -5.77
CA HIS A 51 12.84 15.38 -4.53
C HIS A 51 13.36 16.81 -4.58
N LYS A 52 14.01 17.21 -5.69
CA LYS A 52 14.45 18.60 -5.90
C LYS A 52 13.29 19.61 -5.82
N HIS A 53 12.15 19.29 -6.44
CA HIS A 53 10.99 20.19 -6.43
C HIS A 53 10.29 20.24 -5.06
N LEU A 54 10.21 19.11 -4.35
CA LEU A 54 9.55 19.03 -3.05
C LEU A 54 10.42 19.52 -1.90
N SER A 55 11.74 19.48 -2.03
CA SER A 55 12.67 20.00 -1.01
C SER A 55 12.45 21.50 -0.75
N ALA A 56 11.94 22.24 -1.73
CA ALA A 56 11.57 23.66 -1.56
C ALA A 56 10.21 23.88 -0.88
N ARG A 57 9.40 22.83 -0.72
CA ARG A 57 8.01 22.90 -0.20
C ARG A 57 7.80 22.14 1.10
N THR A 58 8.70 21.24 1.44
CA THR A 58 8.69 20.44 2.67
C THR A 58 9.45 21.18 3.76
N LYS A 59 9.02 21.03 5.02
CA LYS A 59 9.74 21.59 6.17
C LYS A 59 10.95 20.73 6.54
N HIS A 60 10.83 19.42 6.32
CA HIS A 60 11.85 18.42 6.52
C HIS A 60 12.57 18.11 5.20
N LEU A 61 13.90 18.26 5.20
CA LEU A 61 14.72 17.84 4.06
C LEU A 61 14.98 16.33 4.15
N PHE A 62 14.31 15.56 3.30
CA PHE A 62 14.47 14.12 3.23
C PHE A 62 15.84 13.73 2.65
N ARG A 63 16.60 12.91 3.38
CA ARG A 63 17.84 12.29 2.90
C ARG A 63 17.53 10.91 2.32
N LEU A 64 17.54 10.82 0.99
CA LEU A 64 17.13 9.60 0.28
C LEU A 64 18.13 8.44 0.40
N ASP A 65 19.34 8.69 0.89
CA ASP A 65 20.34 7.68 1.23
C ASP A 65 20.02 6.96 2.56
N ILE A 66 19.19 7.54 3.41
CA ILE A 66 18.75 6.93 4.67
C ILE A 66 17.45 6.16 4.44
N PRO A 67 17.40 4.85 4.72
CA PRO A 67 16.23 4.02 4.42
C PRO A 67 14.91 4.56 4.98
N ASP A 68 14.92 5.04 6.23
CA ASP A 68 13.71 5.54 6.90
C ASP A 68 13.22 6.85 6.28
N GLU A 69 14.12 7.81 6.02
CA GLU A 69 13.79 9.08 5.38
C GLU A 69 13.38 8.88 3.91
N ASN A 70 14.05 8.00 3.19
CA ASN A 70 13.68 7.61 1.83
C ASN A 70 12.27 6.99 1.78
N GLY A 71 12.00 6.07 2.71
CA GLY A 71 10.68 5.48 2.90
C GLY A 71 9.61 6.53 3.22
N ALA A 72 9.89 7.44 4.14
CA ALA A 72 8.99 8.53 4.48
C ALA A 72 8.70 9.44 3.26
N PHE A 73 9.72 9.75 2.46
CA PHE A 73 9.56 10.50 1.21
C PHE A 73 8.62 9.78 0.23
N PHE A 74 8.79 8.46 0.02
CA PHE A 74 7.89 7.68 -0.83
C PHE A 74 6.43 7.71 -0.34
N ASN A 75 6.19 7.63 0.98
CA ASN A 75 4.81 7.73 1.49
C ASN A 75 4.24 9.13 1.31
N LEU A 76 5.05 10.17 1.51
CA LEU A 76 4.63 11.56 1.30
C LEU A 76 4.16 11.77 -0.14
N VAL A 77 4.97 11.38 -1.12
CA VAL A 77 4.61 11.60 -2.53
C VAL A 77 3.40 10.74 -2.95
N GLN A 78 3.31 9.52 -2.43
CA GLN A 78 2.15 8.65 -2.66
C GLN A 78 0.86 9.23 -2.05
N HIS A 79 0.95 9.82 -0.86
CA HIS A 79 -0.17 10.51 -0.21
C HIS A 79 -0.70 11.66 -1.08
N HIS A 80 0.19 12.39 -1.74
CA HIS A 80 -0.16 13.44 -2.69
C HIS A 80 -0.57 12.93 -4.09
N GLY A 81 -0.66 11.61 -4.27
CA GLY A 81 -1.16 10.98 -5.48
C GLY A 81 -0.09 10.66 -6.53
N TYR A 82 1.19 10.86 -6.22
CA TYR A 82 2.25 10.47 -7.15
C TYR A 82 2.30 8.94 -7.30
N PRO A 83 2.35 8.38 -8.53
CA PRO A 83 2.39 6.93 -8.72
C PRO A 83 3.70 6.32 -8.20
N THR A 84 3.64 5.50 -7.15
CA THR A 84 4.78 4.82 -6.53
C THR A 84 4.63 3.30 -6.57
N PRO A 85 5.73 2.53 -6.55
CA PRO A 85 5.72 1.06 -6.47
C PRO A 85 5.37 0.55 -5.06
N LEU A 86 4.55 1.31 -4.34
CA LEU A 86 4.03 0.97 -3.02
C LEU A 86 2.58 0.48 -3.11
N LEU A 87 2.23 -0.43 -2.21
CA LEU A 87 0.87 -0.84 -1.91
C LEU A 87 0.57 -0.46 -0.46
N ASP A 88 -0.55 0.23 -0.26
CA ASP A 88 -0.99 0.63 1.08
C ASP A 88 -1.70 -0.53 1.79
N TRP A 89 -1.45 -0.64 3.07
CA TRP A 89 -2.10 -1.57 3.98
C TRP A 89 -2.47 -0.82 5.25
N THR A 90 -3.31 -1.44 6.06
CA THR A 90 -3.61 -0.98 7.40
C THR A 90 -3.56 -2.14 8.37
N TYR A 91 -3.11 -1.86 9.59
CA TYR A 91 -3.19 -2.79 10.71
C TYR A 91 -4.63 -3.00 11.20
N SER A 92 -5.54 -2.09 10.87
CA SER A 92 -6.92 -2.15 11.34
C SER A 92 -7.86 -2.75 10.28
N PRO A 93 -8.48 -3.91 10.55
CA PRO A 93 -9.47 -4.48 9.64
C PRO A 93 -10.68 -3.54 9.46
N TYR A 94 -11.00 -2.73 10.47
CA TYR A 94 -12.09 -1.76 10.41
C TYR A 94 -11.75 -0.55 9.54
N VAL A 95 -10.49 -0.08 9.56
CA VAL A 95 -10.03 0.96 8.64
C VAL A 95 -10.09 0.45 7.20
N ALA A 96 -9.67 -0.80 6.94
CA ALA A 96 -9.78 -1.42 5.63
C ALA A 96 -11.24 -1.49 5.16
N ALA A 97 -12.15 -1.95 6.02
CA ALA A 97 -13.57 -2.01 5.73
C ALA A 97 -14.15 -0.61 5.42
N PHE A 98 -13.85 0.39 6.25
CA PHE A 98 -14.30 1.77 6.07
C PHE A 98 -13.94 2.32 4.68
N PHE A 99 -12.67 2.19 4.26
CA PHE A 99 -12.26 2.66 2.94
C PHE A 99 -12.89 1.87 1.79
N ALA A 100 -13.10 0.56 1.96
CA ALA A 100 -13.77 -0.26 0.95
C ALA A 100 -15.22 0.21 0.72
N TYR A 101 -15.98 0.42 1.80
CA TYR A 101 -17.36 0.89 1.74
C TYR A 101 -17.47 2.34 1.30
N ARG A 102 -16.63 3.25 1.83
CA ARG A 102 -16.60 4.66 1.42
C ARG A 102 -16.36 4.78 -0.09
N LYS A 103 -15.43 4.00 -0.64
CA LYS A 103 -15.16 4.01 -2.08
C LYS A 103 -16.30 3.39 -2.88
N ALA A 104 -16.93 2.32 -2.38
CA ALA A 104 -18.10 1.71 -3.01
C ALA A 104 -19.30 2.68 -3.06
N GLN A 105 -19.51 3.48 -2.01
CA GLN A 105 -20.54 4.51 -1.99
C GLN A 105 -20.28 5.59 -3.05
N ASN A 106 -19.05 6.10 -3.14
CA ASN A 106 -18.65 7.06 -4.17
C ASN A 106 -18.81 6.47 -5.59
N ASP A 107 -18.52 5.18 -5.77
CA ASP A 107 -18.70 4.48 -7.05
C ASP A 107 -20.20 4.41 -7.43
N ARG A 108 -21.09 4.13 -6.47
CA ARG A 108 -22.56 4.08 -6.68
C ARG A 108 -23.15 5.44 -7.06
N CYS A 109 -22.68 6.53 -6.46
CA CYS A 109 -23.12 7.87 -6.88
C CYS A 109 -22.81 8.16 -8.35
N ASN A 110 -21.81 7.48 -8.92
CA ASN A 110 -21.38 7.65 -10.30
C ASN A 110 -21.85 6.52 -11.25
N SER A 111 -22.55 5.50 -10.75
CA SER A 111 -22.97 4.35 -11.57
C SER A 111 -24.20 3.61 -11.01
N SER A 112 -25.13 3.24 -11.89
CA SER A 112 -26.42 2.58 -11.59
C SER A 112 -26.32 1.11 -11.16
N VAL A 113 -25.28 0.74 -10.42
CA VAL A 113 -25.07 -0.66 -9.97
C VAL A 113 -25.64 -0.85 -8.56
N SER A 114 -26.69 -1.67 -8.47
CA SER A 114 -27.55 -1.86 -7.28
C SER A 114 -26.89 -2.63 -6.12
N GLU A 115 -25.88 -3.47 -6.37
CA GLU A 115 -25.21 -4.26 -5.31
C GLU A 115 -23.67 -4.17 -5.38
N ALA A 116 -23.09 -3.22 -4.63
CA ALA A 116 -21.64 -3.18 -4.48
C ALA A 116 -21.20 -4.08 -3.32
N LYS A 117 -20.65 -5.26 -3.65
CA LYS A 117 -19.89 -6.11 -2.72
C LYS A 117 -18.47 -5.54 -2.57
N VAL A 118 -18.03 -5.34 -1.33
CA VAL A 118 -16.67 -4.92 -1.03
C VAL A 118 -15.78 -6.14 -0.76
N ARG A 119 -14.46 -5.97 -0.86
CA ARG A 119 -13.48 -7.02 -0.53
C ARG A 119 -12.46 -6.48 0.45
N ILE A 120 -12.08 -7.33 1.40
CA ILE A 120 -10.97 -7.06 2.31
C ILE A 120 -9.92 -8.15 2.08
N PHE A 121 -8.73 -7.72 1.69
CA PHE A 121 -7.55 -8.57 1.61
C PHE A 121 -6.93 -8.71 3.00
N VAL A 122 -6.50 -9.92 3.32
CA VAL A 122 -5.75 -10.24 4.54
C VAL A 122 -4.38 -10.79 4.13
N PHE A 123 -3.33 -10.18 4.65
CA PHE A 123 -1.95 -10.52 4.34
C PHE A 123 -1.19 -10.86 5.64
N ASP A 124 -0.73 -12.11 5.78
CA ASP A 124 0.08 -12.55 6.92
C ASP A 124 1.52 -12.06 6.75
N GLN A 125 1.82 -10.88 7.29
CA GLN A 125 3.15 -10.29 7.14
C GLN A 125 4.21 -11.02 7.97
N ALA A 126 3.83 -11.65 9.08
CA ALA A 126 4.79 -12.36 9.93
C ALA A 126 5.32 -13.60 9.19
N LEU A 127 4.39 -14.40 8.63
CA LEU A 127 4.76 -15.55 7.81
C LEU A 127 5.55 -15.13 6.56
N TRP A 128 5.16 -14.02 5.93
CA TRP A 128 5.86 -13.51 4.75
C TRP A 128 7.30 -13.11 5.07
N LYS A 129 7.51 -12.36 6.17
CA LYS A 129 8.84 -11.95 6.63
C LYS A 129 9.74 -13.14 6.99
N GLN A 130 9.17 -14.23 7.48
CA GLN A 130 9.89 -15.47 7.76
C GLN A 130 10.24 -16.25 6.48
N SER A 131 9.34 -16.24 5.49
CA SER A 131 9.46 -17.06 4.28
C SER A 131 10.28 -16.38 3.17
N TYR A 132 10.32 -15.05 3.15
CA TYR A 132 10.94 -14.27 2.08
C TYR A 132 11.87 -13.20 2.63
N ARG A 133 13.01 -13.03 1.96
CA ARG A 133 13.96 -11.96 2.26
C ARG A 133 13.27 -10.61 2.08
N GLN A 134 13.34 -9.78 3.12
CA GLN A 134 12.87 -8.40 3.05
C GLN A 134 13.98 -7.53 2.46
N VAL A 135 13.66 -6.84 1.37
CA VAL A 135 14.57 -5.94 0.67
C VAL A 135 13.88 -4.59 0.47
N HIS A 136 14.46 -3.54 1.04
CA HIS A 136 13.91 -2.18 0.93
C HIS A 136 14.44 -1.43 -0.29
N GLN A 137 15.38 -2.02 -1.04
CA GLN A 137 15.83 -1.53 -2.34
C GLN A 137 14.89 -2.02 -3.45
N LEU A 138 14.42 -1.09 -4.27
CA LEU A 138 13.48 -1.37 -5.37
C LEU A 138 14.15 -2.06 -6.58
N LEU A 139 15.41 -1.75 -6.86
CA LEU A 139 16.18 -2.35 -7.95
C LEU A 139 16.88 -3.62 -7.46
N ILE A 140 16.11 -4.70 -7.35
CA ILE A 140 16.69 -6.04 -7.21
C ILE A 140 16.33 -6.93 -8.39
N PRO A 141 17.25 -7.82 -8.81
CA PRO A 141 16.92 -8.86 -9.76
C PRO A 141 15.80 -9.75 -9.22
N GLY A 142 14.80 -10.01 -10.06
CA GLY A 142 13.70 -10.92 -9.77
C GLY A 142 12.52 -10.31 -9.01
N PRO A 143 11.38 -11.02 -9.00
CA PRO A 143 10.15 -10.55 -8.37
C PRO A 143 10.26 -10.52 -6.84
N HIS A 144 9.89 -9.40 -6.21
CA HIS A 144 9.86 -9.30 -4.75
C HIS A 144 8.68 -8.48 -4.22
N VAL A 145 8.33 -8.78 -2.96
CA VAL A 145 7.41 -8.00 -2.14
C VAL A 145 8.05 -7.89 -0.76
N SER A 146 8.28 -6.67 -0.30
CA SER A 146 8.86 -6.40 1.02
C SER A 146 7.91 -5.55 1.84
N VAL A 147 7.76 -5.88 3.10
CA VAL A 147 6.95 -5.11 4.05
C VAL A 147 7.80 -3.97 4.60
N GLY A 148 7.34 -2.74 4.44
CA GLY A 148 7.97 -1.54 4.98
C GLY A 148 7.04 -0.83 5.97
N GLU A 149 7.49 -0.70 7.21
CA GLU A 149 6.95 0.27 8.15
C GLU A 149 7.79 1.53 8.05
N PHE A 150 7.22 2.56 7.45
CA PHE A 150 7.93 3.80 7.23
C PHE A 150 7.61 4.79 8.34
N ILE A 151 8.62 5.51 8.81
CA ILE A 151 8.39 6.60 9.76
C ILE A 151 7.48 7.65 9.14
N THR A 152 6.65 8.27 9.98
CA THR A 152 5.71 9.29 9.52
C THR A 152 6.37 10.66 9.60
N ILE A 153 6.70 11.24 8.44
CA ILE A 153 7.17 12.62 8.32
C ILE A 153 6.23 13.36 7.39
N GLU A 154 5.65 14.46 7.86
CA GLU A 154 4.72 15.33 7.10
C GLU A 154 3.51 14.59 6.47
N ASN A 155 3.17 13.39 6.97
CA ASN A 155 2.04 12.58 6.51
C ASN A 155 1.18 12.12 7.70
N GLU A 156 0.55 13.07 8.39
CA GLU A 156 -0.23 12.82 9.61
C GLU A 156 -1.37 11.81 9.42
N ARG A 157 -1.85 11.63 8.18
CA ARG A 157 -2.91 10.65 7.87
C ARG A 157 -2.50 9.21 8.15
N MET A 158 -1.20 8.89 8.19
CA MET A 158 -0.73 7.52 8.46
C MET A 158 -1.09 7.04 9.87
N ILE A 159 -1.11 7.96 10.85
CA ILE A 159 -1.36 7.63 12.26
C ILE A 159 -2.79 7.07 12.47
N PRO A 160 -3.87 7.81 12.15
CA PRO A 160 -5.24 7.29 12.33
C PRO A 160 -5.56 6.15 11.36
N GLN A 161 -4.87 6.06 10.22
CA GLN A 161 -5.03 4.94 9.29
C GLN A 161 -4.36 3.66 9.75
N GLN A 162 -3.47 3.74 10.76
CA GLN A 162 -2.57 2.65 11.15
C GLN A 162 -1.87 2.08 9.91
N ALA A 163 -1.33 2.98 9.08
CA ALA A 163 -0.84 2.65 7.76
C ALA A 163 0.42 1.78 7.82
N ALA A 164 0.47 0.81 6.91
CA ALA A 164 1.66 0.04 6.59
C ALA A 164 1.79 0.01 5.06
N SER A 165 2.97 -0.29 4.56
CA SER A 165 3.21 -0.32 3.11
C SER A 165 3.97 -1.56 2.72
N THR A 166 3.73 -2.06 1.50
CA THR A 166 4.62 -3.03 0.87
C THR A 166 5.21 -2.46 -0.39
N VAL A 167 6.51 -2.65 -0.56
CA VAL A 167 7.28 -2.31 -1.75
C VAL A 167 7.28 -3.51 -2.69
N THR A 168 7.03 -3.30 -3.99
CA THR A 168 7.09 -4.40 -4.96
C THR A 168 7.43 -3.94 -6.38
N ASN A 169 8.21 -4.77 -7.07
CA ASN A 169 8.48 -4.66 -8.51
C ASN A 169 7.56 -5.56 -9.37
N ILE A 170 6.55 -6.18 -8.77
CA ILE A 170 5.66 -7.14 -9.43
C ILE A 170 4.37 -6.46 -9.86
N ASP A 171 3.99 -6.71 -11.10
CA ASP A 171 2.70 -6.30 -11.68
C ASP A 171 1.79 -7.51 -11.98
N ASP A 172 1.53 -8.41 -11.02
CA ASP A 172 0.76 -9.62 -11.32
C ASP A 172 0.06 -10.34 -10.14
N LYS A 173 -0.85 -11.25 -10.52
CA LYS A 173 -1.70 -12.17 -9.76
C LYS A 173 -1.01 -12.96 -8.64
N LYS A 174 0.32 -13.13 -8.66
CA LYS A 174 1.05 -13.94 -7.65
C LYS A 174 0.99 -13.37 -6.23
N LEU A 175 0.81 -12.05 -6.09
CA LEU A 175 0.54 -11.43 -4.78
C LEU A 175 -0.75 -11.98 -4.15
N ILE A 176 -1.73 -12.37 -4.97
CA ILE A 176 -3.06 -12.81 -4.53
C ILE A 176 -3.04 -14.27 -4.06
N SER A 177 -2.14 -15.14 -4.55
CA SER A 177 -2.17 -16.57 -4.19
C SER A 177 -1.84 -16.84 -2.72
N HIS A 178 -1.18 -15.89 -2.05
CA HIS A 178 -0.85 -15.97 -0.62
C HIS A 178 -1.86 -15.21 0.26
N GLN A 179 -2.94 -14.69 -0.31
CA GLN A 179 -3.89 -13.83 0.41
C GLN A 179 -5.28 -14.46 0.45
N ARG A 180 -5.82 -14.62 1.66
CA ARG A 180 -7.21 -15.03 1.84
C ARG A 180 -8.13 -13.85 1.53
N LYS A 181 -9.17 -14.10 0.74
CA LYS A 181 -10.24 -13.14 0.44
C LYS A 181 -11.42 -13.40 1.35
N LEU A 182 -11.88 -12.38 2.04
CA LEU A 182 -13.18 -12.39 2.70
C LEU A 182 -14.21 -11.81 1.72
N ASN A 183 -15.27 -12.58 1.46
CA ASN A 183 -16.42 -12.17 0.64
C ASN A 183 -17.59 -11.79 1.53
#